data_AF-A0A3D2EH72-F1
#
_entry.id   AF-A0A3D2EH72-F1
#
_cell.length_a   1.000
_cell.length_b   1.000
_cell.length_c   1.000
_cell.angle_alpha   90.00
_cell.angle_beta   90.00
_cell.angle_gamma   90.00
#
_symmetry.space_group_name_H-M   'P 1'
#
loop_
_entity.id
_entity.type
_entity.pdbx_description
1 polymer ?
#
loop_
_entity_poly.entity_id
_entity_poly.type
_entity_poly.pdbx_seq_one_letter_code
_entity_poly.pdbx_strand_id
1 'polypeptide(L)'
;MNNTNKYKSDIILDLNIDDDRFGFATSIDEALAQAEVELVVLNETVESIKELKPQCDKLDYILAASSGALCGVIDIFLVGKPDESPLGDITDKWFANRTIDFAKLCGYKGDKNSLSSAINFLEEKFKIPYDQSVGGGIFRELINLTPSNHHFKSLGHNPTLLGLFFSILNQFTNTSDFVSNGELISLNNSDGKFELQGKNIPSKLFCGITNWIGHLISDVSGSSGSKGRGMGIPSPIWAWSNDVIAIKAKLNIPVTEFDKSVNELALKLFKKGYDVRFQTTQAIPVFINEMIVRLLYSIRRLIGYYISVPKNDRSWGLLWKSCEPFSNATVKRMLTVAHGTFCIIDIGDATIRGFEKGIGSFNVFEFVLRLNVVGVGRFAISLYGETKRAISYDHARESSDFAAKEITIVENYIEGLKILSAKYDDARLLTFIADFKKSDAYIKAFERSVQLAELRNVPANRILKDKADIDRYFGGK
;
A
#
# COMPACT_ATOMS: atom_id res chain seq x y z
N MET A 1 17.38 56.47 -13.24
CA MET A 1 17.49 56.73 -11.78
C MET A 1 16.20 57.41 -11.34
N ASN A 2 15.34 56.69 -10.62
CA ASN A 2 14.34 57.25 -9.73
C ASN A 2 14.07 56.17 -8.68
N ASN A 3 14.81 56.28 -7.57
CA ASN A 3 14.79 55.34 -6.46
C ASN A 3 13.69 55.80 -5.49
N THR A 4 12.44 55.45 -5.77
CA THR A 4 11.34 55.63 -4.81
C THR A 4 11.37 54.47 -3.82
N ASN A 5 12.23 54.59 -2.80
CA ASN A 5 12.12 53.77 -1.59
C ASN A 5 10.83 54.14 -0.87
N LYS A 6 9.77 53.37 -1.14
CA LYS A 6 8.52 53.39 -0.39
C LYS A 6 8.81 52.67 0.93
N TYR A 7 9.15 53.44 1.97
CA TYR A 7 9.32 52.88 3.32
C TYR A 7 7.99 52.24 3.75
N LYS A 8 7.97 50.91 3.79
CA LYS A 8 6.91 50.12 4.42
C LYS A 8 7.12 50.26 5.92
N SER A 9 6.20 50.92 6.62
CA SER A 9 6.25 51.08 8.08
C SER A 9 5.69 49.81 8.71
N ASP A 10 6.56 48.86 9.02
CA ASP A 10 6.20 47.65 9.75
C ASP A 10 6.15 48.00 11.26
N ILE A 11 5.01 47.75 11.93
CA ILE A 11 4.79 48.00 13.37
C ILE A 11 5.55 46.93 14.17
N ILE A 12 6.22 47.25 15.28
CA ILE A 12 7.21 46.34 15.89
C ILE A 12 6.72 45.83 17.25
N LEU A 13 6.75 44.51 17.45
CA LEU A 13 6.16 43.83 18.61
C LEU A 13 7.11 43.70 19.81
N ASP A 14 8.43 43.74 19.60
CA ASP A 14 9.41 43.59 20.67
C ASP A 14 10.62 44.50 20.46
N LEU A 15 10.90 45.36 21.46
CA LEU A 15 12.01 46.30 21.48
C LEU A 15 13.03 45.80 22.49
N ASN A 16 14.08 45.12 22.02
CA ASN A 16 15.16 44.68 22.89
C ASN A 16 16.21 45.79 23.01
N ILE A 17 16.50 46.22 24.23
CA ILE A 17 17.47 47.27 24.54
C ILE A 17 18.64 46.61 25.25
N ASP A 18 19.74 46.40 24.53
CA ASP A 18 21.05 46.10 25.13
C ASP A 18 21.99 47.30 24.92
N ASP A 19 22.95 47.45 25.83
CA ASP A 19 23.69 48.66 26.22
C ASP A 19 24.25 49.58 25.13
N ASP A 20 24.23 49.23 23.83
CA ASP A 20 24.60 50.14 22.74
C ASP A 20 23.91 49.87 21.38
N ARG A 21 22.89 48.99 21.30
CA ARG A 21 22.14 48.73 20.05
C ARG A 21 20.66 48.43 20.30
N PHE A 22 19.77 49.13 19.60
CA PHE A 22 18.36 48.78 19.52
C PHE A 22 18.16 47.77 18.38
N GLY A 23 17.59 46.60 18.70
CA GLY A 23 17.20 45.58 17.74
C GLY A 23 15.70 45.27 17.87
N PHE A 24 15.03 45.17 16.74
CA PHE A 24 13.62 44.85 16.65
C PHE A 24 13.46 43.34 16.39
N ALA A 25 12.73 42.61 17.24
CA ALA A 25 12.68 41.15 17.12
C ALA A 25 11.75 40.65 16.00
N THR A 26 10.58 41.28 15.81
CA THR A 26 9.59 40.91 14.78
C THR A 26 8.57 42.03 14.59
N SER A 27 8.07 42.24 13.37
CA SER A 27 6.95 43.17 13.12
C SER A 27 5.57 42.51 13.29
N ILE A 28 4.48 43.29 13.45
CA ILE A 28 3.10 42.77 13.44
C ILE A 28 2.82 42.05 12.13
N ASP A 29 3.29 42.58 11.01
CA ASP A 29 3.13 41.94 9.69
C ASP A 29 3.86 40.59 9.63
N GLU A 30 5.06 40.51 10.21
CA GLU A 30 5.86 39.28 10.24
C GLU A 30 5.29 38.25 11.23
N ALA A 31 4.80 38.69 12.39
CA ALA A 31 4.12 37.86 13.37
C ALA A 31 2.76 37.34 12.84
N LEU A 32 2.02 38.16 12.08
CA LEU A 32 0.81 37.74 11.38
C LEU A 32 1.15 36.67 10.34
N ALA A 33 2.18 36.88 9.50
CA ALA A 33 2.59 35.91 8.50
C ALA A 33 3.03 34.58 9.14
N GLN A 34 3.76 34.62 10.26
CA GLN A 34 4.17 33.42 10.98
C GLN A 34 2.99 32.66 11.57
N ALA A 35 2.04 33.36 12.22
CA ALA A 35 0.85 32.76 12.79
C ALA A 35 -0.08 32.17 11.71
N GLU A 36 -0.17 32.80 10.53
CA GLU A 36 -0.92 32.25 9.39
C GLU A 36 -0.29 30.96 8.85
N VAL A 37 1.04 30.88 8.78
CA VAL A 37 1.75 29.64 8.40
C VAL A 37 1.53 28.53 9.43
N GLU A 38 1.61 28.85 10.71
CA GLU A 38 1.35 27.90 11.81
C GLU A 38 -0.09 27.36 11.73
N LEU A 39 -1.07 28.23 11.49
CA LEU A 39 -2.46 27.85 11.31
C LEU A 39 -2.68 26.89 10.13
N VAL A 40 -1.93 27.04 9.03
CA VAL A 40 -1.98 26.09 7.90
C VAL A 40 -1.49 24.70 8.34
N VAL A 41 -0.35 24.62 9.02
CA VAL A 41 0.24 23.34 9.49
C VAL A 41 -0.68 22.63 10.47
N LEU A 42 -1.29 23.37 11.40
CA LEU A 42 -2.23 22.80 12.37
C LEU A 42 -3.50 22.28 11.69
N ASN A 43 -4.03 23.00 10.70
CA ASN A 43 -5.17 22.55 9.91
C ASN A 43 -4.85 21.30 9.09
N GLU A 44 -3.66 21.20 8.49
CA GLU A 44 -3.20 19.98 7.81
C GLU A 44 -3.12 18.79 8.78
N THR A 45 -2.64 19.02 10.00
CA THR A 45 -2.57 18.00 11.05
C THR A 45 -3.95 17.48 11.40
N VAL A 46 -4.95 18.35 11.55
CA VAL A 46 -6.35 17.97 11.84
C VAL A 46 -7.01 17.27 10.64
N GLU A 47 -6.77 17.74 9.42
CA GLU A 47 -7.30 17.13 8.19
C GLU A 47 -6.75 15.70 7.97
N SER A 48 -5.48 15.46 8.30
CA SER A 48 -4.83 14.15 8.12
C SER A 48 -5.55 13.00 8.82
N ILE A 49 -6.23 13.27 9.95
CA ILE A 49 -7.03 12.28 10.68
C ILE A 49 -8.28 11.85 9.89
N LYS A 50 -8.88 12.75 9.12
CA LYS A 50 -10.07 12.45 8.33
C LYS A 50 -9.79 11.37 7.29
N GLU A 51 -8.56 11.32 6.77
CA GLU A 51 -8.13 10.28 5.83
C GLU A 51 -7.91 8.91 6.49
N LEU A 52 -7.60 8.89 7.79
CA LEU A 52 -7.44 7.67 8.58
C LEU A 52 -8.77 7.11 9.07
N LYS A 53 -9.80 7.95 9.24
CA LYS A 53 -11.10 7.51 9.77
C LYS A 53 -12.00 6.95 8.67
N PRO A 54 -12.39 5.66 8.71
CA PRO A 54 -13.40 5.14 7.79
C PRO A 54 -14.75 5.82 8.03
N GLN A 55 -15.40 6.27 6.95
CA GLN A 55 -16.72 6.92 6.99
C GLN A 55 -17.78 6.00 6.38
N CYS A 56 -17.91 4.79 6.93
CA CYS A 56 -18.91 3.81 6.50
C CYS A 56 -20.25 4.08 7.20
N ASP A 57 -21.32 4.15 6.43
CA ASP A 57 -22.68 4.12 6.96
C ASP A 57 -23.28 2.69 6.94
N LYS A 58 -24.50 2.53 7.46
CA LYS A 58 -25.19 1.23 7.51
C LYS A 58 -25.34 0.58 6.14
N LEU A 59 -25.58 1.37 5.08
CA LEU A 59 -25.75 0.84 3.74
C LEU A 59 -24.41 0.36 3.17
N ASP A 60 -23.31 1.05 3.45
CA ASP A 60 -21.97 0.60 3.06
C ASP A 60 -21.66 -0.79 3.66
N TYR A 61 -22.00 -1.01 4.94
CA TYR A 61 -21.83 -2.31 5.59
C TYR A 61 -22.73 -3.38 4.98
N ILE A 62 -24.01 -3.08 4.73
CA ILE A 62 -24.95 -4.04 4.11
C ILE A 62 -24.47 -4.42 2.71
N LEU A 63 -24.07 -3.45 1.90
CA LEU A 63 -23.58 -3.69 0.54
C LEU A 63 -22.29 -4.50 0.52
N ALA A 64 -21.35 -4.19 1.42
CA ALA A 64 -20.11 -4.95 1.57
C ALA A 64 -20.38 -6.40 2.00
N ALA A 65 -21.20 -6.61 3.04
CA ALA A 65 -21.56 -7.94 3.51
C ALA A 65 -22.30 -8.74 2.42
N SER A 66 -23.23 -8.12 1.70
CA SER A 66 -23.94 -8.76 0.57
C SER A 66 -22.99 -9.17 -0.56
N SER A 67 -22.00 -8.34 -0.89
CA SER A 67 -20.96 -8.69 -1.87
C SER A 67 -20.15 -9.91 -1.40
N GLY A 68 -19.74 -9.93 -0.14
CA GLY A 68 -19.07 -11.08 0.47
C GLY A 68 -19.90 -12.35 0.44
N ALA A 69 -21.19 -12.23 0.77
CA ALA A 69 -22.13 -13.34 0.74
C ALA A 69 -22.34 -13.90 -0.67
N LEU A 70 -22.49 -13.02 -1.67
CA LEU A 70 -22.55 -13.40 -3.08
C LEU A 70 -21.29 -14.17 -3.50
N CYS A 71 -20.10 -13.69 -3.11
CA CYS A 71 -18.85 -14.36 -3.43
C CYS A 71 -18.74 -15.72 -2.72
N GLY A 72 -19.27 -15.86 -1.50
CA GLY A 72 -19.37 -17.15 -0.81
C GLY A 72 -20.25 -18.15 -1.57
N VAL A 73 -21.39 -17.69 -2.10
CA VAL A 73 -22.25 -18.51 -2.96
C VAL A 73 -21.53 -18.91 -4.26
N ILE A 74 -20.85 -17.96 -4.92
CA ILE A 74 -20.05 -18.24 -6.12
C ILE A 74 -19.00 -19.31 -5.82
N ASP A 75 -18.32 -19.20 -4.68
CA ASP A 75 -17.27 -20.13 -4.30
C ASP A 75 -17.82 -21.54 -4.06
N ILE A 76 -18.87 -21.67 -3.24
CA ILE A 76 -19.50 -22.95 -2.93
C ILE A 76 -19.99 -23.68 -4.19
N PHE A 77 -20.66 -22.99 -5.10
CA PHE A 77 -21.33 -23.62 -6.25
C PHE A 77 -20.51 -23.65 -7.53
N LEU A 78 -19.61 -22.68 -7.73
CA LEU A 78 -18.89 -22.51 -8.99
C LEU A 78 -17.37 -22.74 -8.87
N VAL A 79 -16.80 -22.60 -7.67
CA VAL A 79 -15.40 -22.99 -7.39
C VAL A 79 -15.33 -24.42 -6.85
N GLY A 80 -16.02 -24.73 -5.76
CA GLY A 80 -16.10 -26.08 -5.19
C GLY A 80 -14.73 -26.71 -4.90
N LYS A 81 -14.56 -27.99 -5.26
CA LYS A 81 -13.26 -28.69 -5.25
C LYS A 81 -12.82 -29.01 -6.70
N PRO A 82 -11.53 -29.34 -6.95
CA PRO A 82 -10.98 -29.39 -8.30
C PRO A 82 -11.70 -30.28 -9.33
N ASP A 83 -12.29 -31.41 -8.92
CA ASP A 83 -13.00 -32.35 -9.79
C ASP A 83 -14.48 -32.01 -10.01
N GLU A 84 -15.01 -31.00 -9.32
CA GLU A 84 -16.43 -30.60 -9.34
C GLU A 84 -16.57 -29.09 -9.64
N SER A 85 -15.59 -28.46 -10.31
CA SER A 85 -15.47 -27.00 -10.44
C SER A 85 -15.89 -26.46 -11.82
N PRO A 86 -17.09 -25.85 -11.98
CA PRO A 86 -17.48 -25.20 -13.23
C PRO A 86 -16.54 -24.06 -13.66
N LEU A 87 -16.09 -23.22 -12.72
CA LEU A 87 -15.10 -22.19 -13.02
C LEU A 87 -13.71 -22.78 -13.25
N GLY A 88 -13.42 -23.95 -12.67
CA GLY A 88 -12.23 -24.75 -12.98
C GLY A 88 -12.15 -25.10 -14.46
N ASP A 89 -13.23 -25.59 -15.05
CA ASP A 89 -13.28 -25.91 -16.48
C ASP A 89 -13.04 -24.70 -17.38
N ILE A 90 -13.56 -23.53 -16.99
CA ILE A 90 -13.31 -22.27 -17.71
C ILE A 90 -11.85 -21.87 -17.59
N THR A 91 -11.27 -21.99 -16.40
CA THR A 91 -9.88 -21.64 -16.11
C THR A 91 -8.93 -22.57 -16.85
N ASP A 92 -9.18 -23.87 -16.86
CA ASP A 92 -8.40 -24.86 -17.61
C ASP A 92 -8.41 -24.56 -19.12
N LYS A 93 -9.57 -24.23 -19.70
CA LYS A 93 -9.67 -23.79 -21.11
C LYS A 93 -8.90 -22.51 -21.36
N TRP A 94 -8.93 -21.56 -20.43
CA TRP A 94 -8.17 -20.32 -20.55
C TRP A 94 -6.67 -20.62 -20.60
N PHE A 95 -6.15 -21.44 -19.68
CA PHE A 95 -4.73 -21.85 -19.67
C PHE A 95 -4.35 -22.59 -20.95
N ALA A 96 -5.14 -23.57 -21.39
CA ALA A 96 -4.90 -24.28 -22.64
C ALA A 96 -4.76 -23.33 -23.85
N ASN A 97 -5.68 -22.37 -23.96
CA ASN A 97 -5.63 -21.36 -25.02
C ASN A 97 -4.39 -20.45 -24.90
N ARG A 98 -4.01 -20.04 -23.68
CA ARG A 98 -2.80 -19.22 -23.47
C ARG A 98 -1.52 -19.98 -23.81
N THR A 99 -1.44 -21.28 -23.51
CA THR A 99 -0.31 -22.15 -23.88
C THR A 99 -0.17 -22.27 -25.39
N ILE A 100 -1.28 -22.45 -26.10
CA ILE A 100 -1.28 -22.47 -27.58
C ILE A 100 -0.84 -21.11 -28.14
N ASP A 101 -1.33 -20.00 -27.58
CA ASP A 101 -0.94 -18.66 -28.00
C ASP A 101 0.54 -18.40 -27.74
N PHE A 102 1.08 -18.85 -26.61
CA PHE A 102 2.51 -18.78 -26.29
C PHE A 102 3.36 -19.64 -27.22
N ALA A 103 2.92 -20.85 -27.55
CA ALA A 103 3.59 -21.70 -28.53
C ALA A 103 3.69 -21.01 -29.91
N LYS A 104 2.62 -20.34 -30.36
CA LYS A 104 2.62 -19.56 -31.61
C LYS A 104 3.59 -18.39 -31.55
N LEU A 105 3.63 -17.64 -30.45
CA LEU A 105 4.62 -16.58 -30.23
C LEU A 105 6.05 -17.14 -30.31
N CYS A 106 6.24 -18.38 -29.90
CA CYS A 106 7.50 -19.10 -29.99
C CYS A 106 7.78 -19.74 -31.38
N GLY A 107 6.91 -19.54 -32.37
CA GLY A 107 7.08 -20.01 -33.74
C GLY A 107 6.40 -21.33 -34.09
N TYR A 108 5.50 -21.84 -33.24
CA TYR A 108 4.67 -23.00 -33.55
C TYR A 108 3.75 -22.72 -34.75
N LYS A 109 3.83 -23.57 -35.79
CA LYS A 109 3.03 -23.47 -37.03
C LYS A 109 1.96 -24.56 -37.19
N GLY A 110 1.80 -25.42 -36.17
CA GLY A 110 0.82 -26.50 -36.24
C GLY A 110 -0.61 -26.00 -36.07
N ASP A 111 -1.57 -26.93 -36.15
CA ASP A 111 -2.99 -26.60 -36.09
C ASP A 111 -3.38 -25.96 -34.75
N LYS A 112 -4.32 -25.01 -34.80
CA LYS A 112 -4.83 -24.23 -33.65
C LYS A 112 -5.54 -25.11 -32.62
N ASN A 113 -5.97 -26.31 -33.00
CA ASN A 113 -6.83 -27.17 -32.19
C ASN A 113 -6.06 -28.25 -31.41
N SER A 114 -4.74 -28.40 -31.60
CA SER A 114 -3.98 -29.45 -30.91
C SER A 114 -3.14 -28.88 -29.76
N LEU A 115 -3.74 -28.86 -28.55
CA LEU A 115 -3.04 -28.52 -27.31
C LEU A 115 -1.80 -29.42 -27.10
N SER A 116 -1.94 -30.73 -27.29
CA SER A 116 -0.84 -31.69 -27.14
C SER A 116 0.35 -31.39 -28.04
N SER A 117 0.11 -30.96 -29.29
CA SER A 117 1.19 -30.60 -30.22
C SER A 117 1.87 -29.29 -29.84
N ALA A 118 1.10 -28.31 -29.34
CA ALA A 118 1.66 -27.07 -28.81
C ALA A 118 2.51 -27.31 -27.56
N ILE A 119 2.05 -28.18 -26.64
CA ILE A 119 2.80 -28.61 -25.46
C ILE A 119 4.10 -29.30 -25.88
N ASN A 120 4.05 -30.30 -26.77
CA ASN A 120 5.25 -31.01 -27.23
C ASN A 120 6.27 -30.06 -27.88
N PHE A 121 5.80 -29.10 -28.69
CA PHE A 121 6.67 -28.07 -29.27
C PHE A 121 7.38 -27.23 -28.20
N LEU A 122 6.66 -26.85 -27.14
CA LEU A 122 7.22 -26.08 -26.04
C LEU A 122 8.17 -26.92 -25.18
N GLU A 123 7.83 -28.17 -24.87
CA GLU A 123 8.69 -29.14 -24.17
C GLU A 123 10.03 -29.33 -24.91
N GLU A 124 10.00 -29.45 -26.24
CA GLU A 124 11.20 -29.56 -27.09
C GLU A 124 12.01 -28.26 -27.13
N LYS A 125 11.34 -27.11 -27.25
CA LYS A 125 11.98 -25.79 -27.39
C LYS A 125 12.60 -25.32 -26.08
N PHE A 126 11.93 -25.56 -24.96
CA PHE A 126 12.33 -25.17 -23.60
C PHE A 126 12.71 -26.41 -22.80
N LYS A 127 13.63 -27.19 -23.37
CA LYS A 127 14.11 -28.42 -22.75
C LYS A 127 14.81 -28.12 -21.43
N ILE A 128 14.66 -29.02 -20.47
CA ILE A 128 15.27 -28.95 -19.14
C ILE A 128 15.74 -30.35 -18.71
N PRO A 129 16.75 -30.47 -17.82
CA PRO A 129 17.32 -31.76 -17.46
C PRO A 129 16.51 -32.52 -16.39
N TYR A 130 15.62 -31.82 -15.68
CA TYR A 130 14.88 -32.32 -14.51
C TYR A 130 13.41 -32.68 -14.81
N ASP A 131 13.05 -32.77 -16.10
CA ASP A 131 11.71 -33.20 -16.56
C ASP A 131 11.53 -34.72 -16.63
N GLN A 132 12.35 -35.45 -15.87
CA GLN A 132 12.30 -36.90 -15.88
C GLN A 132 11.10 -37.37 -15.06
N SER A 133 9.96 -37.60 -15.71
CA SER A 133 8.85 -38.39 -15.12
C SER A 133 9.20 -39.88 -15.03
N VAL A 134 10.32 -40.28 -15.63
CA VAL A 134 10.77 -41.65 -15.83
C VAL A 134 12.33 -41.78 -15.79
N GLY A 135 12.98 -41.66 -14.62
CA GLY A 135 14.44 -41.92 -14.40
C GLY A 135 14.88 -43.41 -14.44
N GLY A 136 16.10 -43.78 -14.04
CA GLY A 136 16.48 -45.20 -13.91
C GLY A 136 15.58 -45.96 -12.92
N GLY A 137 15.19 -47.22 -13.22
CA GLY A 137 14.15 -47.95 -12.48
C GLY A 137 14.32 -47.95 -10.95
N ILE A 138 15.56 -48.13 -10.48
CA ILE A 138 15.91 -48.18 -9.06
C ILE A 138 15.67 -46.84 -8.34
N PHE A 139 16.02 -45.71 -8.96
CA PHE A 139 15.82 -44.39 -8.35
C PHE A 139 14.33 -44.04 -8.25
N ARG A 140 13.53 -44.41 -9.26
CA ARG A 140 12.07 -44.17 -9.23
C ARG A 140 11.38 -44.89 -8.08
N GLU A 141 11.77 -46.15 -7.84
CA GLU A 141 11.22 -46.95 -6.74
C GLU A 141 11.59 -46.33 -5.39
N LEU A 142 12.83 -45.86 -5.24
CA LEU A 142 13.31 -45.24 -4.00
C LEU A 142 12.49 -43.99 -3.62
N ILE A 143 12.20 -43.10 -4.57
CA ILE A 143 11.49 -41.85 -4.30
C ILE A 143 10.00 -41.88 -4.70
N ASN A 144 9.47 -43.05 -5.10
CA ASN A 144 8.10 -43.21 -5.62
C ASN A 144 7.71 -42.12 -6.63
N LEU A 145 8.54 -41.94 -7.66
CA LEU A 145 8.32 -40.92 -8.69
C LEU A 145 7.36 -41.45 -9.76
N THR A 146 6.29 -40.72 -10.03
CA THR A 146 5.24 -41.07 -10.99
C THR A 146 4.92 -39.87 -11.89
N PRO A 147 4.34 -40.09 -13.09
CA PRO A 147 3.85 -39.00 -13.92
C PRO A 147 2.87 -38.08 -13.17
N SER A 148 2.10 -38.63 -12.23
CA SER A 148 1.13 -37.90 -11.41
C SER A 148 1.72 -37.07 -10.24
N ASN A 149 3.02 -37.17 -9.94
CA ASN A 149 3.62 -36.42 -8.84
C ASN A 149 4.93 -35.70 -9.17
N HIS A 150 5.55 -35.97 -10.32
CA HIS A 150 6.89 -35.47 -10.59
C HIS A 150 6.98 -33.94 -10.68
N HIS A 151 5.97 -33.25 -11.22
CA HIS A 151 5.93 -31.77 -11.18
C HIS A 151 5.91 -31.23 -9.74
N PHE A 152 5.33 -31.97 -8.79
CA PHE A 152 5.37 -31.57 -7.39
C PHE A 152 6.69 -31.97 -6.73
N LYS A 153 7.26 -33.12 -7.02
CA LYS A 153 8.49 -33.56 -6.35
C LYS A 153 9.74 -32.87 -6.87
N SER A 154 9.80 -32.57 -8.17
CA SER A 154 10.95 -31.93 -8.80
C SER A 154 10.92 -30.42 -8.54
N LEU A 155 11.90 -29.90 -7.80
CA LEU A 155 11.89 -28.50 -7.37
C LEU A 155 11.89 -27.52 -8.55
N GLY A 156 12.52 -27.89 -9.67
CA GLY A 156 12.53 -27.05 -10.86
C GLY A 156 11.16 -26.83 -11.50
N HIS A 157 10.16 -27.63 -11.14
CA HIS A 157 8.76 -27.52 -11.60
C HIS A 157 7.88 -26.70 -10.66
N ASN A 158 8.37 -26.35 -9.47
CA ASN A 158 7.64 -25.53 -8.50
C ASN A 158 7.68 -24.05 -8.92
N PRO A 159 6.54 -23.37 -9.07
CA PRO A 159 6.49 -21.95 -9.44
C PRO A 159 6.80 -21.04 -8.24
N THR A 160 7.99 -21.20 -7.66
CA THR A 160 8.49 -20.43 -6.51
C THR A 160 9.87 -19.85 -6.83
N LEU A 161 10.32 -18.86 -6.05
CA LEU A 161 11.68 -18.32 -6.22
C LEU A 161 12.76 -19.39 -6.00
N LEU A 162 12.51 -20.32 -5.07
CA LEU A 162 13.42 -21.43 -4.83
C LEU A 162 13.38 -22.44 -5.98
N GLY A 163 12.20 -22.71 -6.55
CA GLY A 163 12.06 -23.54 -7.74
C GLY A 163 12.80 -22.96 -8.95
N LEU A 164 12.73 -21.64 -9.17
CA LEU A 164 13.56 -20.94 -10.17
C LEU A 164 15.06 -21.13 -9.91
N PHE A 165 15.49 -20.98 -8.65
CA PHE A 165 16.89 -21.19 -8.28
C PHE A 165 17.35 -22.62 -8.59
N PHE A 166 16.60 -23.64 -8.17
CA PHE A 166 16.94 -25.03 -8.44
C PHE A 166 16.87 -25.38 -9.92
N SER A 167 15.89 -24.84 -10.65
CA SER A 167 15.84 -24.97 -12.11
C SER A 167 17.11 -24.48 -12.78
N ILE A 168 17.57 -23.26 -12.45
CA ILE A 168 18.81 -22.70 -13.01
C ILE A 168 19.99 -23.57 -12.59
N LEU A 169 20.11 -23.89 -11.30
CA LEU A 169 21.19 -24.74 -10.78
C LEU A 169 21.27 -26.06 -11.55
N ASN A 170 20.14 -26.76 -11.67
CA ASN A 170 20.02 -28.03 -12.37
C ASN A 170 20.35 -27.94 -13.85
N GLN A 171 20.02 -26.83 -14.52
CA GLN A 171 20.46 -26.60 -15.90
C GLN A 171 21.97 -26.38 -16.02
N PHE A 172 22.61 -25.72 -15.05
CA PHE A 172 24.07 -25.54 -15.04
C PHE A 172 24.82 -26.83 -14.74
N THR A 173 24.30 -27.66 -13.83
CA THR A 173 24.96 -28.88 -13.35
C THR A 173 24.50 -30.15 -14.05
N ASN A 174 23.48 -30.06 -14.90
CA ASN A 174 22.80 -31.21 -15.51
C ASN A 174 22.35 -32.25 -14.45
N THR A 175 21.67 -31.75 -13.41
CA THR A 175 21.13 -32.55 -12.30
C THR A 175 19.62 -32.38 -12.18
N SER A 176 18.99 -33.12 -11.26
CA SER A 176 17.60 -32.95 -10.86
C SER A 176 17.51 -32.99 -9.34
N ASP A 177 16.87 -31.99 -8.72
CA ASP A 177 16.64 -31.97 -7.27
C ASP A 177 15.17 -32.25 -6.93
N PHE A 178 14.95 -33.25 -6.06
CA PHE A 178 13.63 -33.71 -5.66
C PHE A 178 13.40 -33.57 -4.16
N VAL A 179 12.15 -33.30 -3.77
CA VAL A 179 11.67 -33.45 -2.39
C VAL A 179 10.79 -34.69 -2.29
N SER A 180 11.14 -35.60 -1.39
CA SER A 180 10.36 -36.81 -1.11
C SER A 180 10.56 -37.26 0.33
N ASN A 181 9.47 -37.64 1.01
CA ASN A 181 9.47 -38.15 2.39
C ASN A 181 10.22 -37.24 3.39
N GLY A 182 10.19 -35.92 3.18
CA GLY A 182 10.90 -34.96 4.03
C GLY A 182 12.39 -34.81 3.74
N GLU A 183 12.90 -35.40 2.67
CA GLU A 183 14.31 -35.34 2.27
C GLU A 183 14.49 -34.60 0.95
N LEU A 184 15.61 -33.89 0.83
CA LEU A 184 16.10 -33.31 -0.42
C LEU A 184 17.08 -34.27 -1.08
N ILE A 185 16.76 -34.70 -2.30
CA ILE A 185 17.48 -35.76 -3.01
C ILE A 185 17.92 -35.24 -4.38
N SER A 186 19.23 -35.24 -4.64
CA SER A 186 19.82 -34.81 -5.91
C SER A 186 20.18 -36.00 -6.79
N LEU A 187 19.77 -35.98 -8.04
CA LEU A 187 20.12 -36.96 -9.07
C LEU A 187 21.05 -36.32 -10.12
N ASN A 188 22.12 -37.01 -10.48
CA ASN A 188 22.99 -36.59 -11.58
C ASN A 188 22.52 -37.23 -12.91
N ASN A 189 22.10 -36.41 -13.86
CA ASN A 189 21.56 -36.85 -15.15
C ASN A 189 22.73 -37.08 -16.13
N SER A 190 23.49 -38.12 -15.85
CA SER A 190 24.76 -38.46 -16.51
C SER A 190 24.62 -38.92 -17.98
N ASP A 191 23.42 -38.88 -18.55
CA ASP A 191 23.13 -39.27 -19.93
C ASP A 191 23.52 -38.21 -20.98
N GLY A 192 23.95 -37.01 -20.56
CA GLY A 192 24.67 -36.04 -21.39
C GLY A 192 23.86 -35.41 -22.54
N LYS A 193 22.53 -35.60 -22.57
CA LYS A 193 21.65 -35.15 -23.66
C LYS A 193 21.16 -33.70 -23.53
N PHE A 194 21.39 -33.07 -22.38
CA PHE A 194 20.99 -31.69 -22.12
C PHE A 194 22.21 -30.78 -22.14
N GLU A 195 22.11 -29.66 -22.86
CA GLU A 195 23.13 -28.62 -22.88
C GLU A 195 22.46 -27.25 -22.69
N LEU A 196 22.86 -26.56 -21.60
CA LEU A 196 22.43 -25.19 -21.36
C LEU A 196 23.11 -24.24 -22.37
N GLN A 197 22.27 -23.67 -23.24
CA GLN A 197 22.68 -22.74 -24.29
C GLN A 197 23.25 -21.43 -23.70
N GLY A 198 24.25 -20.87 -24.39
CA GLY A 198 24.88 -19.59 -24.02
C GLY A 198 26.41 -19.65 -24.05
N LYS A 199 27.05 -18.58 -24.58
CA LYS A 199 28.51 -18.50 -24.75
C LYS A 199 29.25 -18.03 -23.49
N ASN A 200 28.54 -17.46 -22.52
CA ASN A 200 29.07 -16.94 -21.26
C ASN A 200 28.04 -17.06 -20.13
N ILE A 201 28.46 -16.83 -18.87
CA ILE A 201 27.59 -16.98 -17.69
C ILE A 201 26.31 -16.13 -17.78
N PRO A 202 26.34 -14.82 -18.09
CA PRO A 202 25.12 -14.02 -18.23
C PRO A 202 24.15 -14.58 -19.28
N SER A 203 24.65 -15.00 -20.44
CA SER A 203 23.80 -15.60 -21.49
C SER A 203 23.19 -16.94 -21.07
N LYS A 204 23.95 -17.79 -20.36
CA LYS A 204 23.46 -19.05 -19.81
C LYS A 204 22.40 -18.82 -18.73
N LEU A 205 22.57 -17.79 -17.89
CA LEU A 205 21.56 -17.41 -16.90
C LEU A 205 20.26 -16.98 -17.57
N PHE A 206 20.33 -16.12 -18.59
CA PHE A 206 19.17 -15.70 -19.38
C PHE A 206 18.47 -16.90 -20.04
N CYS A 207 19.23 -17.79 -20.68
CA CYS A 207 18.68 -19.01 -21.28
C CYS A 207 18.04 -19.92 -20.22
N GLY A 208 18.67 -20.07 -19.05
CA GLY A 208 18.13 -20.87 -17.95
C GLY A 208 16.79 -20.37 -17.43
N ILE A 209 16.66 -19.05 -17.23
CA ILE A 209 15.40 -18.40 -16.85
C ILE A 209 14.35 -18.59 -17.95
N THR A 210 14.74 -18.40 -19.22
CA THR A 210 13.83 -18.52 -20.36
C THR A 210 13.30 -19.95 -20.53
N ASN A 211 14.18 -20.95 -20.39
CA ASN A 211 13.81 -22.37 -20.38
C ASN A 211 12.82 -22.68 -19.27
N TRP A 212 13.10 -22.20 -18.05
CA TRP A 212 12.20 -22.43 -16.91
C TRP A 212 10.81 -21.86 -17.15
N ILE A 213 10.71 -20.59 -17.56
CA ILE A 213 9.42 -19.94 -17.85
C ILE A 213 8.68 -20.70 -18.96
N GLY A 214 9.38 -20.99 -20.06
CA GLY A 214 8.77 -21.66 -21.21
C GLY A 214 8.27 -23.07 -20.89
N HIS A 215 9.02 -23.80 -20.07
CA HIS A 215 8.67 -25.16 -19.63
C HIS A 215 7.51 -25.17 -18.62
N LEU A 216 7.48 -24.24 -17.66
CA LEU A 216 6.31 -24.13 -16.77
C LEU A 216 5.02 -23.77 -17.54
N ILE A 217 5.12 -22.99 -18.62
CA ILE A 217 3.98 -22.66 -19.48
C ILE A 217 3.48 -23.89 -20.27
N SER A 218 4.35 -24.84 -20.66
CA SER A 218 3.86 -26.12 -21.20
C SER A 218 3.13 -26.91 -20.13
N ASP A 219 3.78 -27.08 -18.97
CA ASP A 219 3.32 -27.99 -17.91
C ASP A 219 2.02 -27.53 -17.25
N VAL A 220 1.74 -26.22 -17.22
CA VAL A 220 0.51 -25.70 -16.61
C VAL A 220 -0.73 -26.29 -17.27
N SER A 221 -0.67 -26.64 -18.56
CA SER A 221 -1.80 -27.19 -19.32
C SER A 221 -1.81 -28.72 -19.40
N GLY A 222 -0.95 -29.40 -18.62
CA GLY A 222 -0.77 -30.84 -18.68
C GLY A 222 0.39 -31.24 -19.59
N SER A 223 0.54 -32.55 -19.78
CA SER A 223 1.55 -33.13 -20.67
C SER A 223 0.92 -33.57 -22.00
N SER A 224 1.72 -33.55 -23.07
CA SER A 224 1.29 -33.90 -24.44
C SER A 224 0.60 -35.28 -24.55
N GLY A 225 1.02 -36.27 -23.75
CA GLY A 225 0.48 -37.64 -23.73
C GLY A 225 -0.63 -37.93 -22.70
N SER A 226 -1.12 -36.93 -21.97
CA SER A 226 -2.11 -37.17 -20.90
C SER A 226 -3.53 -37.40 -21.44
N LYS A 227 -4.29 -38.28 -20.77
CA LYS A 227 -5.74 -38.44 -21.00
C LYS A 227 -6.50 -37.59 -19.98
N GLY A 228 -7.41 -36.73 -20.42
CA GLY A 228 -8.18 -35.84 -19.56
C GLY A 228 -7.44 -34.53 -19.25
N ARG A 229 -7.60 -34.00 -18.03
CA ARG A 229 -7.08 -32.68 -17.60
C ARG A 229 -5.55 -32.57 -17.56
N GLY A 230 -4.86 -33.70 -17.42
CA GLY A 230 -3.40 -33.76 -17.20
C GLY A 230 -2.96 -33.16 -15.86
N MET A 231 -1.70 -33.37 -15.49
CA MET A 231 -1.12 -32.75 -14.29
C MET A 231 -0.63 -31.35 -14.62
N GLY A 232 -1.13 -30.33 -13.92
CA GLY A 232 -0.60 -28.98 -14.00
C GLY A 232 0.70 -28.83 -13.20
N ILE A 233 1.13 -27.59 -12.99
CA ILE A 233 2.23 -27.27 -12.06
C ILE A 233 1.71 -27.03 -10.64
N PRO A 234 2.49 -27.34 -9.59
CA PRO A 234 2.07 -27.16 -8.20
C PRO A 234 1.54 -25.76 -7.92
N SER A 235 0.48 -25.65 -7.12
CA SER A 235 0.02 -24.36 -6.60
C SER A 235 1.19 -23.65 -5.87
N PRO A 236 1.50 -22.37 -6.16
CA PRO A 236 2.57 -21.61 -5.52
C PRO A 236 2.53 -21.65 -3.99
N ILE A 237 1.33 -21.62 -3.39
CA ILE A 237 1.18 -21.69 -1.93
C ILE A 237 1.59 -23.07 -1.41
N TRP A 238 1.13 -24.14 -2.05
CA TRP A 238 1.42 -25.51 -1.61
C TRP A 238 2.83 -25.98 -1.96
N ALA A 239 3.41 -25.41 -3.03
CA ALA A 239 4.78 -25.61 -3.44
C ALA A 239 5.79 -25.19 -2.35
N TRP A 240 5.46 -24.23 -1.49
CA TRP A 240 6.30 -23.83 -0.37
C TRP A 240 6.58 -24.94 0.63
N SER A 241 5.73 -25.99 0.69
CA SER A 241 6.02 -27.14 1.54
C SER A 241 7.32 -27.84 1.14
N ASN A 242 7.63 -27.90 -0.17
CA ASN A 242 8.94 -28.37 -0.64
C ASN A 242 10.04 -27.37 -0.31
N ASP A 243 9.76 -26.07 -0.46
CA ASP A 243 10.75 -25.03 -0.20
C ASP A 243 11.21 -25.07 1.27
N VAL A 244 10.28 -25.25 2.20
CA VAL A 244 10.58 -25.41 3.64
C VAL A 244 11.49 -26.62 3.87
N ILE A 245 11.20 -27.77 3.26
CA ILE A 245 12.04 -28.98 3.38
C ILE A 245 13.43 -28.74 2.81
N ALA A 246 13.53 -28.16 1.61
CA ALA A 246 14.79 -27.89 0.93
C ALA A 246 15.66 -26.89 1.73
N ILE A 247 15.06 -25.82 2.24
CA ILE A 247 15.75 -24.82 3.07
C ILE A 247 16.25 -25.46 4.37
N LYS A 248 15.39 -26.20 5.08
CA LYS A 248 15.79 -26.90 6.32
C LYS A 248 16.93 -27.87 6.09
N ALA A 249 16.86 -28.68 5.03
CA ALA A 249 17.92 -29.59 4.65
C ALA A 249 19.25 -28.87 4.37
N LYS A 250 19.23 -27.74 3.65
CA LYS A 250 20.46 -26.96 3.35
C LYS A 250 21.02 -26.19 4.54
N LEU A 251 20.18 -25.82 5.51
CA LEU A 251 20.59 -25.15 6.74
C LEU A 251 20.92 -26.11 7.89
N ASN A 252 20.92 -27.43 7.64
CA ASN A 252 21.08 -28.48 8.66
C ASN A 252 20.06 -28.35 9.82
N ILE A 253 18.86 -27.86 9.54
CA ILE A 253 17.74 -27.80 10.48
C ILE A 253 16.93 -29.10 10.33
N PRO A 254 16.64 -29.83 11.42
CA PRO A 254 15.83 -31.04 11.35
C PRO A 254 14.45 -30.78 10.76
N VAL A 255 14.05 -31.62 9.78
CA VAL A 255 12.69 -31.63 9.24
C VAL A 255 11.78 -32.29 10.27
N THR A 256 10.75 -31.57 10.71
CA THR A 256 9.80 -32.01 11.73
C THR A 256 8.72 -32.88 11.11
N GLU A 257 8.02 -33.65 11.95
CA GLU A 257 6.83 -34.42 11.51
C GLU A 257 5.70 -33.52 10.99
N PHE A 258 5.61 -32.28 11.48
CA PHE A 258 4.68 -31.29 10.95
C PHE A 258 5.03 -30.92 9.50
N ASP A 259 6.31 -30.66 9.20
CA ASP A 259 6.76 -30.32 7.84
C ASP A 259 6.44 -31.45 6.85
N LYS A 260 6.72 -32.70 7.25
CA LYS A 260 6.38 -33.89 6.47
C LYS A 260 4.87 -34.00 6.23
N SER A 261 4.08 -33.84 7.29
CA SER A 261 2.62 -33.93 7.20
C SER A 261 2.02 -32.87 6.27
N VAL A 262 2.53 -31.63 6.32
CA VAL A 262 2.11 -30.55 5.41
C VAL A 262 2.53 -30.84 3.98
N ASN A 263 3.75 -31.34 3.75
CA ASN A 263 4.21 -31.71 2.42
C ASN A 263 3.42 -32.88 1.81
N GLU A 264 3.10 -33.90 2.62
CA GLU A 264 2.25 -35.00 2.19
C GLU A 264 0.82 -34.54 1.88
N LEU A 265 0.27 -33.64 2.67
CA LEU A 265 -1.03 -33.01 2.40
C LEU A 265 -0.99 -32.25 1.06
N ALA A 266 0.01 -31.40 0.86
CA ALA A 266 0.23 -30.65 -0.37
C ALA A 266 0.34 -31.58 -1.60
N LEU A 267 1.08 -32.68 -1.48
CA LEU A 267 1.20 -33.68 -2.54
C LEU A 267 -0.14 -34.37 -2.84
N LYS A 268 -0.94 -34.70 -1.80
CA LYS A 268 -2.27 -35.29 -1.98
C LYS A 268 -3.22 -34.31 -2.67
N LEU A 269 -3.18 -33.02 -2.31
CA LEU A 269 -3.99 -31.96 -2.91
C LEU A 269 -3.63 -31.80 -4.39
N PHE A 270 -2.33 -31.71 -4.69
CA PHE A 270 -1.82 -31.61 -6.06
C PHE A 270 -2.30 -32.79 -6.92
N LYS A 271 -2.22 -34.02 -6.41
CA LYS A 271 -2.72 -35.23 -7.10
C LYS A 271 -4.22 -35.21 -7.37
N LYS A 272 -5.02 -34.46 -6.59
CA LYS A 272 -6.45 -34.24 -6.84
C LYS A 272 -6.73 -33.09 -7.79
N GLY A 273 -5.71 -32.44 -8.33
CA GLY A 273 -5.87 -31.33 -9.26
C GLY A 273 -5.82 -29.95 -8.63
N TYR A 274 -5.43 -29.84 -7.35
CA TYR A 274 -5.16 -28.57 -6.69
C TYR A 274 -3.80 -28.00 -7.16
N ASP A 275 -3.79 -27.50 -8.39
CA ASP A 275 -2.63 -26.93 -9.09
C ASP A 275 -2.81 -25.41 -9.29
N VAL A 276 -1.90 -24.77 -10.01
CA VAL A 276 -1.99 -23.33 -10.34
C VAL A 276 -3.33 -22.96 -10.99
N ARG A 277 -3.89 -23.84 -11.83
CA ARG A 277 -5.14 -23.56 -12.53
C ARG A 277 -6.29 -23.48 -11.54
N PHE A 278 -6.40 -24.45 -10.63
CA PHE A 278 -7.44 -24.43 -9.59
C PHE A 278 -7.24 -23.26 -8.61
N GLN A 279 -6.00 -22.95 -8.22
CA GLN A 279 -5.74 -21.76 -7.39
C GLN A 279 -6.13 -20.44 -8.09
N THR A 280 -5.99 -20.38 -9.42
CA THR A 280 -6.50 -19.26 -10.24
C THR A 280 -8.02 -19.20 -10.18
N THR A 281 -8.70 -20.35 -10.22
CA THR A 281 -10.15 -20.44 -10.02
C THR A 281 -10.58 -19.85 -8.68
N GLN A 282 -9.88 -20.19 -7.59
CA GLN A 282 -10.16 -19.64 -6.26
C GLN A 282 -10.00 -18.12 -6.18
N ALA A 283 -9.13 -17.52 -7.00
CA ALA A 283 -8.95 -16.07 -7.05
C ALA A 283 -10.13 -15.32 -7.69
N ILE A 284 -10.99 -16.00 -8.47
CA ILE A 284 -12.11 -15.39 -9.19
C ILE A 284 -13.12 -14.72 -8.22
N PRO A 285 -13.72 -15.42 -7.23
CA PRO A 285 -14.64 -14.78 -6.28
C PRO A 285 -13.97 -13.65 -5.48
N VAL A 286 -12.70 -13.80 -5.12
CA VAL A 286 -11.93 -12.75 -4.42
C VAL A 286 -11.84 -11.48 -5.27
N PHE A 287 -11.53 -11.62 -6.55
CA PHE A 287 -11.46 -10.51 -7.49
C PHE A 287 -12.83 -9.85 -7.73
N ILE A 288 -13.88 -10.65 -7.89
CA ILE A 288 -15.26 -10.15 -8.03
C ILE A 288 -15.65 -9.33 -6.79
N ASN A 289 -15.33 -9.81 -5.59
CA ASN A 289 -15.62 -9.11 -4.34
C ASN A 289 -14.95 -7.73 -4.30
N GLU A 290 -13.67 -7.66 -4.70
CA GLU A 290 -12.91 -6.40 -4.81
C GLU A 290 -13.56 -5.42 -5.79
N MET A 291 -14.03 -5.91 -6.94
CA MET A 291 -14.66 -5.08 -7.97
C MET A 291 -16.02 -4.55 -7.52
N ILE A 292 -16.90 -5.42 -7.02
CA ILE A 292 -18.26 -5.04 -6.61
C ILE A 292 -18.21 -4.01 -5.49
N VAL A 293 -17.40 -4.22 -4.46
CA VAL A 293 -17.28 -3.28 -3.33
C VAL A 293 -16.81 -1.91 -3.82
N ARG A 294 -15.80 -1.86 -4.68
CA ARG A 294 -15.28 -0.58 -5.23
C ARG A 294 -16.28 0.12 -6.10
N LEU A 295 -17.02 -0.63 -6.92
CA LEU A 295 -18.07 -0.09 -7.77
C LEU A 295 -19.18 0.53 -6.90
N LEU A 296 -19.69 -0.22 -5.92
CA LEU A 296 -20.75 0.24 -5.01
C LEU A 296 -20.31 1.48 -4.23
N TYR A 297 -19.08 1.49 -3.72
CA TYR A 297 -18.51 2.68 -3.08
C TYR A 297 -18.45 3.87 -4.04
N SER A 298 -17.91 3.68 -5.25
CA SER A 298 -17.75 4.74 -6.24
C SER A 298 -19.10 5.35 -6.63
N ILE A 299 -20.10 4.52 -6.87
CA ILE A 299 -21.46 4.96 -7.22
C ILE A 299 -22.05 5.81 -6.09
N ARG A 300 -21.93 5.37 -4.83
CA ARG A 300 -22.48 6.11 -3.68
C ARG A 300 -21.81 7.47 -3.51
N ARG A 301 -20.47 7.51 -3.62
CA ARG A 301 -19.72 8.77 -3.52
C ARG A 301 -19.99 9.70 -4.70
N LEU A 302 -20.18 9.15 -5.89
CA LEU A 302 -20.58 9.92 -7.08
C LEU A 302 -21.94 10.58 -6.88
N ILE A 303 -22.94 9.84 -6.37
CA ILE A 303 -24.26 10.39 -6.06
C ILE A 303 -24.13 11.48 -5.00
N GLY A 304 -23.40 11.22 -3.91
CA GLY A 304 -23.14 12.20 -2.85
C GLY A 304 -22.48 13.48 -3.38
N TYR A 305 -21.48 13.36 -4.25
CA TYR A 305 -20.81 14.50 -4.89
C TYR A 305 -21.80 15.37 -5.68
N TYR A 306 -22.67 14.77 -6.49
CA TYR A 306 -23.65 15.53 -7.28
C TYR A 306 -24.76 16.16 -6.44
N ILE A 307 -25.05 15.62 -5.26
CA ILE A 307 -26.00 16.20 -4.30
C ILE A 307 -25.35 17.37 -3.53
N SER A 308 -24.10 17.20 -3.09
CA SER A 308 -23.43 18.14 -2.18
C SER A 308 -22.69 19.29 -2.89
N VAL A 309 -22.25 19.11 -4.14
CA VAL A 309 -21.43 20.11 -4.84
C VAL A 309 -22.28 20.93 -5.83
N PRO A 310 -22.36 22.26 -5.67
CA PRO A 310 -23.05 23.16 -6.60
C PRO A 310 -22.52 23.02 -8.03
N LYS A 311 -23.39 23.21 -9.02
CA LYS A 311 -23.05 22.96 -10.44
C LYS A 311 -21.82 23.74 -10.92
N ASN A 312 -21.62 24.95 -10.40
CA ASN A 312 -20.53 25.84 -10.79
C ASN A 312 -19.16 25.41 -10.26
N ASP A 313 -19.13 24.66 -9.15
CA ASP A 313 -17.90 24.24 -8.48
C ASP A 313 -17.47 22.82 -8.88
N ARG A 314 -18.25 22.17 -9.76
CA ARG A 314 -17.97 20.80 -10.20
C ARG A 314 -16.78 20.78 -11.14
N SER A 315 -15.77 19.98 -10.78
CA SER A 315 -14.62 19.69 -11.63
C SER A 315 -14.28 18.20 -11.62
N TRP A 316 -13.58 17.73 -12.66
CA TRP A 316 -13.09 16.36 -12.72
C TRP A 316 -12.13 16.02 -11.58
N GLY A 317 -11.24 16.95 -11.23
CA GLY A 317 -10.28 16.76 -10.13
C GLY A 317 -10.99 16.57 -8.79
N LEU A 318 -12.00 17.40 -8.49
CA LEU A 318 -12.76 17.28 -7.26
C LEU A 318 -13.61 16.00 -7.23
N LEU A 319 -14.20 15.62 -8.37
CA LEU A 319 -14.95 14.36 -8.50
C LEU A 319 -14.06 13.15 -8.22
N TRP A 320 -12.88 13.07 -8.84
CA TRP A 320 -11.95 11.96 -8.62
C TRP A 320 -11.49 11.90 -7.16
N LYS A 321 -11.06 13.04 -6.59
CA LYS A 321 -10.65 13.12 -5.18
C LYS A 321 -11.76 12.66 -4.23
N SER A 322 -13.02 12.90 -4.57
CA SER A 322 -14.17 12.53 -3.75
C SER A 322 -14.60 11.06 -3.91
N CYS A 323 -14.33 10.44 -5.06
CA CYS A 323 -14.91 9.15 -5.44
C CYS A 323 -13.90 8.01 -5.60
N GLU A 324 -12.59 8.29 -5.55
CA GLU A 324 -11.53 7.31 -5.77
C GLU A 324 -11.69 6.04 -4.89
N PRO A 325 -11.79 4.84 -5.50
CA PRO A 325 -12.05 3.61 -4.76
C PRO A 325 -10.78 2.84 -4.34
N PHE A 326 -9.63 3.49 -4.24
CA PHE A 326 -8.35 2.80 -3.99
C PHE A 326 -7.72 3.19 -2.66
N SER A 327 -7.52 4.48 -2.42
CA SER A 327 -6.78 4.94 -1.25
C SER A 327 -7.63 5.12 0.00
N ASN A 328 -8.95 5.31 -0.16
CA ASN A 328 -9.87 5.71 0.91
C ASN A 328 -10.04 4.66 2.02
N ALA A 329 -10.00 5.11 3.28
CA ALA A 329 -10.19 4.25 4.46
C ALA A 329 -11.55 3.55 4.50
N THR A 330 -12.59 4.18 3.96
CA THR A 330 -13.95 3.64 3.88
C THR A 330 -14.00 2.41 2.98
N VAL A 331 -13.38 2.46 1.79
CA VAL A 331 -13.32 1.31 0.88
C VAL A 331 -12.57 0.15 1.53
N LYS A 332 -11.45 0.44 2.18
CA LYS A 332 -10.65 -0.59 2.86
C LYS A 332 -11.44 -1.26 3.99
N ARG A 333 -12.25 -0.50 4.75
CA ARG A 333 -13.18 -1.06 5.75
C ARG A 333 -14.27 -1.90 5.09
N MET A 334 -14.90 -1.42 4.02
CA MET A 334 -15.89 -2.20 3.26
C MET A 334 -15.30 -3.51 2.72
N LEU A 335 -14.09 -3.47 2.15
CA LEU A 335 -13.40 -4.68 1.67
C LEU A 335 -13.08 -5.65 2.81
N THR A 336 -12.73 -5.13 3.99
CA THR A 336 -12.51 -5.98 5.18
C THR A 336 -13.78 -6.73 5.57
N VAL A 337 -14.92 -6.02 5.59
CA VAL A 337 -16.23 -6.63 5.87
C VAL A 337 -16.60 -7.64 4.79
N ALA A 338 -16.47 -7.28 3.53
CA ALA A 338 -16.83 -8.15 2.40
C ALA A 338 -15.98 -9.43 2.36
N HIS A 339 -14.67 -9.33 2.55
CA HIS A 339 -13.80 -10.51 2.61
C HIS A 339 -13.99 -11.32 3.88
N GLY A 340 -14.32 -10.67 5.01
CA GLY A 340 -14.68 -11.35 6.25
C GLY A 340 -15.96 -12.18 6.10
N THR A 341 -17.01 -11.61 5.53
CA THR A 341 -18.25 -12.34 5.23
C THR A 341 -18.01 -13.49 4.25
N PHE A 342 -17.23 -13.24 3.19
CA PHE A 342 -16.84 -14.28 2.24
C PHE A 342 -16.14 -15.45 2.95
N CYS A 343 -15.11 -15.17 3.76
CA CYS A 343 -14.35 -16.20 4.47
C CYS A 343 -15.20 -16.98 5.47
N ILE A 344 -16.11 -16.32 6.19
CA ILE A 344 -17.00 -17.01 7.15
C ILE A 344 -17.87 -18.04 6.43
N ILE A 345 -18.41 -17.70 5.27
CA ILE A 345 -19.27 -18.59 4.48
C ILE A 345 -18.46 -19.75 3.90
N ASP A 346 -17.30 -19.45 3.29
CA ASP A 346 -16.38 -20.45 2.73
C ASP A 346 -15.87 -21.43 3.80
N ILE A 347 -15.31 -20.92 4.91
CA ILE A 347 -14.86 -21.75 6.03
C ILE A 347 -16.04 -22.56 6.58
N GLY A 348 -17.23 -21.99 6.65
CA GLY A 348 -18.45 -22.67 7.07
C GLY A 348 -18.78 -23.87 6.19
N ASP A 349 -18.86 -23.68 4.86
CA ASP A 349 -19.12 -24.78 3.92
C ASP A 349 -18.00 -25.82 3.95
N ALA A 350 -16.74 -25.39 3.87
CA ALA A 350 -15.58 -26.29 3.93
C ALA A 350 -15.60 -27.13 5.22
N THR A 351 -15.95 -26.53 6.35
CA THR A 351 -16.07 -27.23 7.65
C THR A 351 -17.18 -28.27 7.61
N ILE A 352 -18.38 -27.90 7.12
CA ILE A 352 -19.52 -28.82 6.99
C ILE A 352 -19.17 -30.01 6.09
N ARG A 353 -18.45 -29.77 4.99
CA ARG A 353 -18.01 -30.80 4.04
C ARG A 353 -16.83 -31.65 4.56
N GLY A 354 -16.00 -31.07 5.43
CA GLY A 354 -14.86 -31.73 6.06
C GLY A 354 -15.27 -32.70 7.17
N PHE A 355 -16.43 -32.51 7.79
CA PHE A 355 -17.01 -33.54 8.65
C PHE A 355 -17.54 -34.70 7.81
N GLU A 356 -17.10 -35.92 8.12
CA GLU A 356 -17.66 -37.12 7.50
C GLU A 356 -19.15 -37.26 7.84
N LYS A 357 -19.91 -38.05 7.07
CA LYS A 357 -21.32 -38.34 7.38
C LYS A 357 -21.42 -39.16 8.69
N GLY A 358 -21.31 -38.48 9.83
CA GLY A 358 -21.31 -39.04 11.19
C GLY A 358 -20.57 -38.14 12.18
N ILE A 359 -21.03 -38.11 13.44
CA ILE A 359 -20.37 -37.34 14.52
C ILE A 359 -19.13 -38.14 14.96
N GLY A 360 -17.94 -37.82 14.47
CA GLY A 360 -16.72 -38.44 15.02
C GLY A 360 -15.37 -38.10 14.39
N SER A 361 -15.30 -37.76 13.10
CA SER A 361 -14.02 -37.55 12.38
C SER A 361 -14.06 -36.33 11.47
N PHE A 362 -13.04 -35.47 11.58
CA PHE A 362 -12.82 -34.33 10.71
C PHE A 362 -11.74 -34.64 9.68
N ASN A 363 -12.11 -34.61 8.40
CA ASN A 363 -11.21 -34.84 7.29
C ASN A 363 -10.59 -33.52 6.81
N VAL A 364 -9.38 -33.23 7.33
CA VAL A 364 -8.60 -32.03 6.97
C VAL A 364 -8.38 -31.93 5.45
N PHE A 365 -8.20 -33.06 4.77
CA PHE A 365 -7.97 -33.07 3.34
C PHE A 365 -9.20 -32.59 2.55
N GLU A 366 -10.40 -33.08 2.89
CA GLU A 366 -11.65 -32.64 2.25
C GLU A 366 -11.99 -31.18 2.57
N PHE A 367 -11.66 -30.72 3.79
CA PHE A 367 -11.76 -29.32 4.17
C PHE A 367 -10.88 -28.43 3.29
N VAL A 368 -9.58 -28.74 3.19
CA VAL A 368 -8.61 -27.93 2.44
C VAL A 368 -8.87 -27.94 0.93
N LEU A 369 -9.41 -29.04 0.38
CA LEU A 369 -9.79 -29.11 -1.03
C LEU A 369 -10.83 -28.06 -1.44
N ARG A 370 -11.64 -27.58 -0.48
CA ARG A 370 -12.72 -26.60 -0.71
C ARG A 370 -12.37 -25.22 -0.24
N LEU A 371 -11.69 -25.11 0.90
CA LEU A 371 -11.33 -23.83 1.49
C LEU A 371 -10.65 -22.91 0.46
N ASN A 372 -11.20 -21.72 0.30
CA ASN A 372 -10.61 -20.69 -0.54
C ASN A 372 -9.42 -20.03 0.16
N VAL A 373 -8.24 -20.64 0.01
CA VAL A 373 -6.99 -20.16 0.63
C VAL A 373 -6.61 -18.76 0.12
N VAL A 374 -6.96 -18.41 -1.13
CA VAL A 374 -6.74 -17.07 -1.68
C VAL A 374 -7.59 -16.03 -0.95
N GLY A 375 -8.85 -16.37 -0.67
CA GLY A 375 -9.79 -15.56 0.12
C GLY A 375 -9.30 -15.31 1.53
N VAL A 376 -8.89 -16.37 2.23
CA VAL A 376 -8.31 -16.29 3.58
C VAL A 376 -7.08 -15.38 3.59
N GLY A 377 -6.17 -15.56 2.63
CA GLY A 377 -4.98 -14.71 2.49
C GLY A 377 -5.34 -13.23 2.25
N ARG A 378 -6.31 -12.95 1.36
CA ARG A 378 -6.74 -11.58 1.09
C ARG A 378 -7.41 -10.94 2.29
N PHE A 379 -8.23 -11.69 3.05
CA PHE A 379 -8.85 -11.22 4.28
C PHE A 379 -7.81 -10.91 5.36
N ALA A 380 -6.79 -11.75 5.51
CA ALA A 380 -5.68 -11.50 6.44
C ALA A 380 -4.96 -10.17 6.12
N ILE A 381 -4.71 -9.87 4.84
CA ILE A 381 -4.14 -8.59 4.40
C ILE A 381 -5.07 -7.41 4.76
N SER A 382 -6.39 -7.56 4.56
CA SER A 382 -7.38 -6.54 4.95
C SER A 382 -7.37 -6.28 6.46
N LEU A 383 -7.37 -7.34 7.28
CA LEU A 383 -7.32 -7.24 8.73
C LEU A 383 -6.05 -6.54 9.20
N TYR A 384 -4.88 -6.94 8.67
CA TYR A 384 -3.62 -6.28 8.99
C TYR A 384 -3.66 -4.79 8.66
N GLY A 385 -4.16 -4.43 7.48
CA GLY A 385 -4.32 -3.03 7.06
C GLY A 385 -5.26 -2.25 7.97
N GLU A 386 -6.33 -2.88 8.46
CA GLU A 386 -7.30 -2.25 9.34
C GLU A 386 -6.76 -2.06 10.77
N THR A 387 -6.07 -3.05 11.32
CA THR A 387 -5.38 -2.95 12.61
C THR A 387 -4.30 -1.88 12.58
N LYS A 388 -3.46 -1.87 11.54
CA LYS A 388 -2.42 -0.84 11.37
C LYS A 388 -3.03 0.56 11.35
N ARG A 389 -4.13 0.75 10.61
CA ARG A 389 -4.84 2.03 10.53
C ARG A 389 -5.43 2.45 11.88
N ALA A 390 -6.05 1.52 12.61
CA ALA A 390 -6.59 1.80 13.94
C ALA A 390 -5.49 2.30 14.90
N ILE A 391 -4.34 1.62 14.91
CA ILE A 391 -3.18 2.05 15.70
C ILE A 391 -2.71 3.45 15.27
N SER A 392 -2.57 3.71 13.96
CA SER A 392 -2.17 5.04 13.46
C SER A 392 -3.18 6.14 13.80
N TYR A 393 -4.48 5.83 13.75
CA TYR A 393 -5.54 6.77 14.12
C TYR A 393 -5.46 7.11 15.61
N ASP A 394 -5.27 6.12 16.49
CA ASP A 394 -5.18 6.35 17.93
C ASP A 394 -3.98 7.23 18.30
N HIS A 395 -2.81 7.01 17.67
CA HIS A 395 -1.63 7.87 17.86
C HIS A 395 -1.85 9.29 17.33
N ALA A 396 -2.45 9.42 16.15
CA ALA A 396 -2.70 10.74 15.54
C ALA A 396 -3.73 11.55 16.34
N ARG A 397 -4.73 10.88 16.93
CA ARG A 397 -5.86 11.51 17.63
C ARG A 397 -5.42 12.50 18.70
N GLU A 398 -4.47 12.13 19.55
CA GLU A 398 -3.98 13.03 20.62
C GLU A 398 -3.34 14.29 20.03
N SER A 399 -2.55 14.12 18.96
CA SER A 399 -1.89 15.24 18.26
C SER A 399 -2.90 16.16 17.57
N SER A 400 -3.96 15.61 16.97
CA SER A 400 -5.02 16.41 16.37
C SER A 400 -5.93 17.07 17.40
N ASP A 401 -6.21 16.43 18.53
CA ASP A 401 -7.00 17.02 19.61
C ASP A 401 -6.22 18.20 20.24
N PHE A 402 -4.89 18.11 20.31
CA PHE A 402 -4.01 19.21 20.70
C PHE A 402 -3.99 20.32 19.63
N ALA A 403 -3.72 19.97 18.38
CA ALA A 403 -3.69 20.92 17.27
C ALA A 403 -5.02 21.69 17.11
N ALA A 404 -6.16 21.03 17.31
CA ALA A 404 -7.47 21.68 17.27
C ALA A 404 -7.64 22.77 18.36
N LYS A 405 -7.06 22.57 19.55
CA LYS A 405 -7.06 23.59 20.61
C LYS A 405 -6.09 24.72 20.27
N GLU A 406 -4.93 24.38 19.71
CA GLU A 406 -3.91 25.33 19.30
C GLU A 406 -4.41 26.25 18.18
N ILE A 407 -5.17 25.73 17.21
CA ILE A 407 -5.84 26.54 16.18
C ILE A 407 -6.66 27.67 16.82
N THR A 408 -7.47 27.37 17.84
CA THR A 408 -8.26 28.40 18.53
C THR A 408 -7.38 29.47 19.18
N ILE A 409 -6.22 29.09 19.72
CA ILE A 409 -5.27 30.04 20.33
C ILE A 409 -4.65 30.93 19.24
N VAL A 410 -4.19 30.33 18.14
CA VAL A 410 -3.57 31.04 17.02
C VAL A 410 -4.58 31.97 16.32
N GLU A 411 -5.84 31.55 16.16
CA GLU A 411 -6.92 32.40 15.63
C GLU A 411 -7.16 33.64 16.51
N ASN A 412 -7.26 33.44 17.83
CA ASN A 412 -7.39 34.55 18.78
C ASN A 412 -6.16 35.47 18.76
N TYR A 413 -4.95 34.90 18.59
CA TYR A 413 -3.72 35.67 18.47
C TYR A 413 -3.69 36.51 17.18
N ILE A 414 -4.05 35.93 16.04
CA ILE A 414 -4.19 36.65 14.76
C ILE A 414 -5.24 37.77 14.87
N GLU A 415 -6.39 37.51 15.50
CA GLU A 415 -7.41 38.54 15.74
C GLU A 415 -6.85 39.68 16.59
N GLY A 416 -6.14 39.35 17.68
CA GLY A 416 -5.44 40.33 18.52
C GLY A 416 -4.42 41.17 17.73
N LEU A 417 -3.60 40.53 16.89
CA LEU A 417 -2.62 41.21 16.03
C LEU A 417 -3.30 42.14 15.01
N LYS A 418 -4.44 41.74 14.43
CA LYS A 418 -5.24 42.59 13.52
C LYS A 418 -5.80 43.82 14.25
N ILE A 419 -6.30 43.64 15.47
CA ILE A 419 -6.76 44.76 16.32
C ILE A 419 -5.59 45.71 16.63
N LEU A 420 -4.42 45.17 16.99
CA LEU A 420 -3.22 45.96 17.28
C LEU A 420 -2.74 46.73 16.04
N SER A 421 -2.66 46.07 14.88
CA SER A 421 -2.30 46.69 13.60
C SER A 421 -3.21 47.89 13.27
N ALA A 422 -4.52 47.75 13.48
CA ALA A 422 -5.47 48.82 13.25
C ALA A 422 -5.35 49.97 14.28
N LYS A 423 -5.03 49.65 15.53
CA LYS A 423 -4.99 50.63 16.65
C LYS A 423 -3.68 51.41 16.69
N TYR A 424 -2.58 50.77 16.34
CA TYR A 424 -1.23 51.34 16.31
C TYR A 424 -0.81 51.70 14.87
N ASP A 425 -1.71 52.31 14.08
CA ASP A 425 -1.42 52.85 12.74
C ASP A 425 -0.32 53.93 12.83
N ASP A 426 0.94 53.49 12.94
CA ASP A 426 2.13 54.28 13.26
C ASP A 426 2.40 55.33 12.18
N ALA A 427 1.86 55.18 10.98
CA ALA A 427 1.88 56.22 9.96
C ALA A 427 1.18 57.50 10.44
N ARG A 428 0.06 57.39 11.17
CA ARG A 428 -0.63 58.55 11.77
C ARG A 428 0.13 59.13 12.94
N LEU A 429 0.74 58.29 13.78
CA LEU A 429 1.53 58.74 14.94
C LEU A 429 2.81 59.46 14.48
N LEU A 430 3.52 58.92 13.51
CA LEU A 430 4.72 59.54 12.93
C LEU A 430 4.37 60.82 12.16
N THR A 431 3.25 60.84 11.43
CA THR A 431 2.75 62.06 10.78
C THR A 431 2.35 63.10 11.82
N PHE A 432 1.65 62.73 12.88
CA PHE A 432 1.31 63.62 13.99
C PHE A 432 2.56 64.18 14.66
N ILE A 433 3.57 63.35 14.97
CA ILE A 433 4.82 63.81 15.59
C ILE A 433 5.59 64.73 14.63
N ALA A 434 5.62 64.41 13.33
CA ALA A 434 6.28 65.24 12.32
C ALA A 434 5.56 66.58 12.13
N ASP A 435 4.22 66.59 12.07
CA ASP A 435 3.40 67.79 11.96
C ASP A 435 3.48 68.62 13.24
N PHE A 436 3.46 67.98 14.41
CA PHE A 436 3.64 68.63 15.71
C PHE A 436 5.03 69.27 15.82
N LYS A 437 6.09 68.57 15.40
CA LYS A 437 7.46 69.10 15.33
C LYS A 437 7.59 70.26 14.34
N LYS A 438 6.94 70.19 13.17
CA LYS A 438 6.95 71.25 12.14
C LYS A 438 6.08 72.47 12.49
N SER A 439 5.10 72.31 13.38
CA SER A 439 4.17 73.38 13.75
C SER A 439 4.76 74.46 14.66
N ASP A 440 5.94 74.19 15.25
CA ASP A 440 6.57 74.97 16.33
C ASP A 440 5.63 75.24 17.52
N ALA A 441 4.53 74.49 17.65
CA ALA A 441 3.51 74.73 18.67
C ALA A 441 4.07 74.60 20.10
N TYR A 442 4.99 73.66 20.29
CA TYR A 442 5.71 73.47 21.55
C TYR A 442 6.64 74.65 21.88
N ILE A 443 7.30 75.23 20.87
CA ILE A 443 8.15 76.43 21.03
C ILE A 443 7.28 77.62 21.43
N LYS A 444 6.19 77.88 20.71
CA LYS A 444 5.27 78.99 21.02
C LYS A 444 4.60 78.87 22.38
N ALA A 445 4.24 77.65 22.79
CA ALA A 445 3.70 77.39 24.12
C ALA A 445 4.73 77.69 25.23
N PHE A 446 6.00 77.33 24.98
CA PHE A 446 7.10 77.64 25.89
C PHE A 446 7.39 79.15 25.95
N GLU A 447 7.47 79.84 24.82
CA GLU A 447 7.65 81.30 24.79
C GLU A 447 6.53 82.03 25.55
N ARG A 448 5.28 81.58 25.41
CA ARG A 448 4.15 82.13 26.16
C ARG A 448 4.25 81.86 27.66
N SER A 449 4.77 80.70 28.07
CA SER A 449 4.94 80.41 29.50
C SER A 449 6.03 81.29 30.12
N VAL A 450 7.10 81.58 29.37
CA VAL A 450 8.14 82.55 29.74
C VAL A 450 7.55 83.96 29.89
N GLN A 451 6.82 84.44 28.89
CA GLN A 451 6.16 85.76 28.95
C GLN A 451 5.18 85.87 30.13
N LEU A 452 4.43 84.80 30.42
CA LEU A 452 3.51 84.77 31.55
C LEU A 452 4.24 84.79 32.90
N ALA A 453 5.40 84.12 33.00
CA ALA A 453 6.23 84.16 34.20
C ALA A 453 6.81 85.56 34.44
N GLU A 454 7.22 86.25 33.37
CA GLU A 454 7.68 87.64 33.42
C GLU A 454 6.56 88.59 33.88
N LEU A 455 5.35 88.46 33.31
CA LEU A 455 4.16 89.21 33.73
C LEU A 455 3.80 89.01 35.21
N ARG A 456 4.17 87.87 35.79
CA ARG A 456 3.90 87.51 37.19
C ARG A 456 5.05 87.86 38.15
N ASN A 457 6.07 88.60 37.68
CA ASN A 457 7.24 89.01 38.46
C ASN A 457 8.02 87.83 39.07
N VAL A 458 8.08 86.69 38.37
CA VAL A 458 8.96 85.58 38.79
C VAL A 458 10.42 86.06 38.73
N PRO A 459 11.26 85.80 39.76
CA PRO A 459 12.66 86.20 39.74
C PRO A 459 13.38 85.71 38.48
N ALA A 460 14.16 86.58 37.82
CA ALA A 460 14.75 86.29 36.52
C ALA A 460 15.64 85.03 36.49
N ASN A 461 16.24 84.65 37.62
CA ASN A 461 17.04 83.44 37.78
C ASN A 461 16.21 82.14 37.92
N ARG A 462 14.87 82.24 37.94
CA ARG A 462 13.94 81.11 38.01
C ARG A 462 13.07 80.97 36.75
N ILE A 463 13.24 81.85 35.78
CA ILE A 463 12.56 81.76 34.48
C ILE A 463 13.47 80.97 33.54
N LEU A 464 12.97 79.84 33.03
CA LEU A 464 13.68 79.00 32.07
C LEU A 464 13.58 79.65 30.69
N LYS A 465 14.69 80.02 30.06
CA LYS A 465 14.66 80.82 28.82
C LYS A 465 15.09 80.05 27.59
N ASP A 466 15.92 79.04 27.78
CA ASP A 466 16.41 78.21 26.70
C ASP A 466 16.38 76.72 27.08
N LYS A 467 16.75 75.89 26.11
CA LYS A 467 16.79 74.44 26.29
C LYS A 467 17.73 74.03 27.43
N ALA A 468 18.86 74.72 27.62
CA ALA A 468 19.82 74.37 28.67
C ALA A 468 19.25 74.63 30.06
N ASP A 469 18.43 75.67 30.23
CA ASP A 469 17.71 75.93 31.48
C ASP A 469 16.67 74.84 31.77
N ILE A 470 15.92 74.40 30.76
CA ILE A 470 14.94 73.31 30.89
C ILE A 470 15.65 72.01 31.31
N ASP A 471 16.71 71.66 30.58
CA ASP A 471 17.48 70.44 30.84
C ASP A 471 18.03 70.47 32.28
N ARG A 472 18.58 71.61 32.72
CA ARG A 472 19.11 71.78 34.08
C ARG A 472 18.01 71.76 35.16
N TYR A 473 16.83 72.30 34.88
CA TYR A 473 15.68 72.29 35.80
C TYR A 473 15.17 70.88 36.07
N PHE A 474 15.15 70.01 35.05
CA PHE A 474 14.71 68.61 35.17
C PHE A 474 15.84 67.62 35.51
N GLY A 475 17.04 68.11 35.87
CA GLY A 475 18.15 67.28 36.34
C GLY A 475 19.00 66.63 35.24
N GLY A 476 18.90 67.10 34.00
CA GLY A 476 19.82 66.74 32.91
C GLY A 476 21.19 67.38 33.12
N LYS A 477 22.26 66.62 32.87
CA LYS A 477 23.64 67.11 32.89
C LYS A 477 23.95 67.96 31.67
#